data_AF-A0A744QJB9-F1
#
_entry.id   AF-A0A744QJB9-F1
#
_cell.length_a   1.000
_cell.length_b   1.000
_cell.length_c   1.000
_cell.angle_alpha   90.00
_cell.angle_beta   90.00
_cell.angle_gamma   90.00
#
_symmetry.space_group_name_H-M   'P 1'
#
loop_
_entity.id
_entity.type
_entity.pdbx_description
1 polymer ?
#
loop_
_entity_poly.entity_id
_entity_poly.type
_entity_poly.pdbx_seq_one_letter_code
_entity_poly.pdbx_strand_id
1 'polypeptide(L)'
;NATGEEGARWIGGQKAGGKGQQAIQPTRDMAKAGYNMMNNLPVNSNRSVPKNQCNGSACRIFSNAEEAAAAVVKVLGDRSIRTCTDPSQCQSGGEDNAPGASVAGTGFGPMLDAATKTNLETLNRLVNSRGAPSVEELGKLKTGGLAVTRGVIEALRDDTDRNTLVQRLAGELAMADTIETALAMRQILTTGESEPNAAAQKQAIEEGDRRVGSLDRGLENLKNEMELRRAVSSNSLLKTLERQEIRNSTNQLIQKGNGADEKMGALEQKDDK
;
A
#
# COMPACT_ATOMS: atom_id res chain seq x y z
N ASN A 1 -5.95 2.76 48.10
CA ASN A 1 -5.97 2.97 46.64
C ASN A 1 -5.01 2.00 45.99
N ALA A 2 -5.44 1.32 44.92
CA ALA A 2 -4.53 0.49 44.14
C ALA A 2 -3.51 1.41 43.43
N THR A 3 -2.21 1.14 43.58
CA THR A 3 -1.14 1.98 43.01
C THR A 3 -0.96 1.77 41.50
N GLY A 4 -1.41 0.62 40.99
CA GLY A 4 -1.24 0.23 39.60
C GLY A 4 0.15 -0.32 39.27
N GLU A 5 1.06 -0.45 40.25
CA GLU A 5 2.43 -0.92 40.00
C GLU A 5 2.49 -2.38 39.53
N GLU A 6 1.48 -3.21 39.82
CA GLU A 6 1.42 -4.62 39.40
C GLU A 6 1.17 -4.82 37.90
N GLY A 7 0.72 -3.78 37.19
CA GLY A 7 0.35 -3.90 35.79
C GLY A 7 -0.95 -4.67 35.53
N ALA A 8 -1.42 -4.58 34.30
CA ALA A 8 -2.58 -5.31 33.82
C ALA A 8 -2.17 -6.65 33.22
N ARG A 9 -3.07 -7.64 33.27
CA ARG A 9 -2.92 -8.87 32.48
C ARG A 9 -3.12 -8.52 31.01
N TRP A 10 -2.16 -8.88 30.18
CA TRP A 10 -2.03 -8.50 28.78
C TRP A 10 -1.79 -9.73 27.90
N ILE A 11 -1.45 -9.53 26.62
CA ILE A 11 -1.31 -10.57 25.59
C ILE A 11 -0.63 -11.84 26.15
N GLY A 12 -1.29 -13.00 25.96
CA GLY A 12 -0.77 -14.29 26.43
C GLY A 12 -0.73 -14.44 27.95
N GLY A 13 -1.45 -13.60 28.69
CA GLY A 13 -1.55 -13.62 30.14
C GLY A 13 -0.38 -12.96 30.88
N GLN A 14 0.55 -12.32 30.18
CA GLN A 14 1.71 -11.64 30.78
C GLN A 14 1.30 -10.32 31.44
N LYS A 15 2.07 -9.86 32.44
CA LYS A 15 1.83 -8.56 33.07
C LYS A 15 2.52 -7.44 32.28
N ALA A 16 1.79 -6.37 31.98
CA ALA A 16 2.32 -5.20 31.29
C ALA A 16 1.77 -3.88 31.85
N GLY A 17 2.47 -2.79 31.57
CA GLY A 17 2.11 -1.43 31.95
C GLY A 17 2.38 -1.06 33.41
N GLY A 18 2.85 -2.00 34.24
CA GLY A 18 3.24 -1.77 35.63
C GLY A 18 4.69 -1.34 35.81
N LYS A 19 5.14 -1.33 37.07
CA LYS A 19 6.52 -1.01 37.47
C LYS A 19 7.46 -2.14 37.07
N GLY A 20 8.58 -1.80 36.44
CA GLY A 20 9.54 -2.79 35.93
C GLY A 20 9.05 -3.59 34.71
N GLN A 21 7.87 -3.26 34.17
CA GLN A 21 7.27 -3.93 33.02
C GLN A 21 7.40 -3.04 31.77
N GLN A 22 7.29 -3.66 30.59
CA GLN A 22 7.08 -2.92 29.33
C GLN A 22 5.72 -2.22 29.37
N ALA A 23 5.56 -1.12 28.64
CA ALA A 23 4.27 -0.50 28.47
C ALA A 23 3.32 -1.42 27.70
N ILE A 24 2.02 -1.19 27.83
CA ILE A 24 1.05 -1.75 26.90
C ILE A 24 1.09 -0.88 25.65
N GLN A 25 1.40 -1.48 24.50
CA GLN A 25 1.46 -0.81 23.20
C GLN A 25 0.37 -1.42 22.32
N PRO A 26 -0.88 -0.93 22.39
CA PRO A 26 -2.04 -1.64 21.84
C PRO A 26 -1.87 -2.03 20.39
N THR A 27 -1.39 -1.10 19.55
CA THR A 27 -1.30 -1.33 18.11
C THR A 27 -0.26 -2.41 17.80
N ARG A 28 0.94 -2.28 18.37
CA ARG A 28 2.02 -3.25 18.23
C ARG A 28 1.62 -4.61 18.76
N ASP A 29 1.18 -4.66 20.01
CA ASP A 29 0.94 -5.90 20.75
C ASP A 29 -0.22 -6.69 20.15
N MET A 30 -1.32 -6.02 19.80
CA MET A 30 -2.45 -6.65 19.11
C MET A 30 -2.06 -7.10 17.71
N ALA A 31 -1.26 -6.32 16.97
CA ALA A 31 -0.81 -6.75 15.64
C ALA A 31 0.06 -8.02 15.72
N LYS A 32 0.94 -8.13 16.72
CA LYS A 32 1.72 -9.35 16.95
C LYS A 32 0.81 -10.54 17.28
N ALA A 33 -0.09 -10.35 18.24
CA ALA A 33 -1.02 -11.40 18.66
C ALA A 33 -1.91 -11.87 17.51
N GLY A 34 -2.51 -10.92 16.78
CA GLY A 34 -3.39 -11.19 15.66
C GLY A 34 -2.70 -11.92 14.52
N TYR A 35 -1.49 -11.49 14.12
CA TYR A 35 -0.71 -12.23 13.13
C TYR A 35 -0.44 -13.68 13.56
N ASN A 36 -0.04 -13.88 14.81
CA ASN A 36 0.21 -15.22 15.34
C ASN A 36 -1.06 -16.08 15.37
N MET A 37 -2.18 -15.53 15.84
CA MET A 37 -3.47 -16.23 15.89
C MET A 37 -3.93 -16.64 14.49
N MET A 38 -3.82 -15.75 13.50
CA MET A 38 -4.16 -16.06 12.10
C MET A 38 -3.32 -17.20 11.52
N ASN A 39 -2.14 -17.45 12.07
CA ASN A 39 -1.20 -18.48 11.62
C ASN A 39 -1.11 -19.69 12.58
N ASN A 40 -2.04 -19.81 13.54
CA ASN A 40 -2.04 -20.88 14.55
C ASN A 40 -0.71 -20.97 15.34
N LEU A 41 -0.08 -19.83 15.59
CA LEU A 41 1.10 -19.70 16.43
C LEU A 41 0.71 -19.23 17.83
N PRO A 42 1.54 -19.51 18.86
CA PRO A 42 1.38 -18.88 20.17
C PRO A 42 1.36 -17.35 20.03
N VAL A 43 0.48 -16.66 20.76
CA VAL A 43 0.23 -15.21 20.62
C VAL A 43 1.47 -14.34 20.81
N ASN A 44 2.46 -14.82 21.57
CA ASN A 44 3.73 -14.14 21.84
C ASN A 44 4.91 -14.66 20.99
N SER A 45 4.65 -15.46 19.96
CA SER A 45 5.69 -16.00 19.09
C SER A 45 6.31 -14.93 18.19
N ASN A 46 7.62 -15.01 17.96
CA ASN A 46 8.31 -14.28 16.90
C ASN A 46 8.79 -15.21 15.78
N ARG A 47 8.24 -16.42 15.71
CA ARG A 47 8.62 -17.40 14.68
C ARG A 47 8.16 -16.92 13.31
N SER A 48 9.03 -17.07 12.31
CA SER A 48 8.63 -16.89 10.92
C SER A 48 7.75 -18.03 10.44
N VAL A 49 6.78 -17.71 9.59
CA VAL A 49 5.92 -18.67 8.90
C VAL A 49 6.59 -19.02 7.57
N PRO A 50 7.06 -20.27 7.37
CA PRO A 50 7.64 -20.68 6.09
C PRO A 50 6.63 -20.57 4.95
N LYS A 51 7.09 -20.19 3.74
CA LYS A 51 6.21 -20.01 2.56
C LYS A 51 5.36 -21.25 2.24
N ASN A 52 5.89 -22.46 2.45
CA ASN A 52 5.16 -23.71 2.22
C ASN A 52 4.12 -24.05 3.31
N GLN A 53 4.14 -23.33 4.44
CA GLN A 53 3.18 -23.47 5.54
C GLN A 53 2.22 -22.27 5.60
N CYS A 54 2.38 -21.30 4.70
CA CYS A 54 1.57 -20.09 4.65
C CYS A 54 0.28 -20.31 3.85
N ASN A 55 -0.85 -20.36 4.56
CA ASN A 55 -2.18 -20.58 3.97
C ASN A 55 -3.03 -19.30 3.87
N GLY A 56 -2.66 -18.21 4.55
CA GLY A 56 -3.40 -16.95 4.58
C GLY A 56 -2.69 -15.79 3.87
N SER A 57 -3.41 -14.68 3.61
CA SER A 57 -2.82 -13.47 3.01
C SER A 57 -1.75 -12.84 3.91
N ALA A 58 -1.99 -12.80 5.22
CA ALA A 58 -1.07 -12.17 6.18
C ALA A 58 0.36 -12.72 6.12
N CYS A 59 0.55 -14.04 6.06
CA CYS A 59 1.88 -14.66 5.99
C CYS A 59 2.53 -14.60 4.60
N ARG A 60 1.78 -14.24 3.55
CA ARG A 60 2.35 -13.97 2.22
C ARG A 60 2.97 -12.58 2.18
N ILE A 61 2.39 -11.65 2.95
CA ILE A 61 2.79 -10.25 3.01
C ILE A 61 3.90 -10.04 4.05
N PHE A 62 3.74 -10.62 5.25
CA PHE A 62 4.69 -10.52 6.36
C PHE A 62 5.24 -11.90 6.71
N SER A 63 6.54 -11.98 7.02
CA SER A 63 7.19 -13.25 7.32
C SER A 63 6.92 -13.71 8.76
N ASN A 64 6.75 -12.77 9.69
CA ASN A 64 6.55 -13.02 11.12
C ASN A 64 5.75 -11.89 11.79
N ALA A 65 5.39 -12.10 13.05
CA ALA A 65 4.61 -11.17 13.86
C ALA A 65 5.30 -9.81 14.08
N GLU A 66 6.63 -9.77 14.18
CA GLU A 66 7.37 -8.53 14.40
C GLU A 66 7.34 -7.64 13.16
N GLU A 67 7.53 -8.23 11.98
CA GLU A 67 7.42 -7.53 10.70
C GLU A 67 6.01 -6.96 10.50
N ALA A 68 4.99 -7.76 10.77
CA ALA A 68 3.60 -7.32 10.70
C ALA A 68 3.32 -6.15 11.65
N ALA A 69 3.72 -6.26 12.93
CA ALA A 69 3.49 -5.21 13.91
C ALA A 69 4.25 -3.92 13.59
N ALA A 70 5.52 -4.02 13.17
CA ALA A 70 6.30 -2.87 12.76
C ALA A 70 5.66 -2.14 11.57
N ALA A 71 5.13 -2.88 10.59
CA ALA A 71 4.44 -2.30 9.44
C ALA A 71 3.12 -1.61 9.86
N VAL A 72 2.31 -2.25 10.71
CA VAL A 72 1.06 -1.67 11.23
C VAL A 72 1.34 -0.40 12.04
N VAL A 73 2.31 -0.43 12.95
CA VAL A 73 2.71 0.75 13.76
C VAL A 73 3.25 1.87 12.86
N LYS A 74 4.02 1.54 11.82
CA LYS A 74 4.50 2.56 10.88
C LYS A 74 3.36 3.31 10.20
N VAL A 75 2.31 2.59 9.78
CA VAL A 75 1.15 3.19 9.09
C VAL A 75 0.25 3.93 10.08
N LEU A 76 -0.13 3.29 11.18
CA LEU A 76 -1.20 3.76 12.07
C LEU A 76 -0.70 4.52 13.29
N GLY A 77 0.58 4.38 13.63
CA GLY A 77 1.15 4.86 14.89
C GLY A 77 0.82 3.93 16.05
N ASP A 78 1.28 4.31 17.25
CA ASP A 78 0.96 3.61 18.48
C ASP A 78 1.03 4.55 19.69
N ARG A 79 0.64 4.07 20.86
CA ARG A 79 0.88 4.77 22.13
C ARG A 79 1.23 3.80 23.25
N SER A 80 1.92 4.31 24.25
CA SER A 80 2.27 3.58 25.45
C SER A 80 1.29 3.85 26.58
N ILE A 81 0.65 2.79 27.05
CA ILE A 81 -0.27 2.80 28.19
C ILE A 81 0.46 2.25 29.42
N ARG A 82 0.34 3.02 30.52
CA ARG A 82 0.83 2.66 31.85
C ARG A 82 -0.31 2.61 32.83
N THR A 83 -0.16 1.76 33.85
CA THR A 83 -1.19 1.50 34.85
C THR A 83 -0.92 2.20 36.18
N CYS A 84 0.33 2.62 36.44
CA CYS A 84 0.67 3.34 37.66
C CYS A 84 -0.13 4.64 37.79
N THR A 85 -0.68 4.90 38.98
CA THR A 85 -1.33 6.18 39.31
C THR A 85 -0.30 7.31 39.39
N ASP A 86 0.89 7.02 39.90
CA ASP A 86 2.06 7.90 39.84
C ASP A 86 2.91 7.52 38.62
N PRO A 87 2.99 8.37 37.57
CA PRO A 87 3.75 8.08 36.36
C PRO A 87 5.24 7.82 36.61
N SER A 88 5.81 8.37 37.70
CA SER A 88 7.22 8.18 38.05
C SER A 88 7.56 6.72 38.39
N GLN A 89 6.56 5.94 38.84
CA GLN A 89 6.75 4.52 39.18
C GLN A 89 6.76 3.59 37.96
N CYS A 90 6.34 4.07 36.79
CA CYS A 90 6.17 3.29 35.56
C CYS A 90 7.06 3.83 34.41
N GLN A 91 8.36 4.02 34.65
CA GLN A 91 9.30 4.56 33.65
C GLN A 91 10.23 3.50 33.00
N SER A 92 10.06 2.22 33.32
CA SER A 92 10.93 1.13 32.84
C SER A 92 10.80 0.86 31.34
N GLY A 93 11.88 0.52 30.63
CA GLY A 93 11.81 0.11 29.22
C GLY A 93 12.10 1.21 28.19
N GLY A 94 12.61 2.36 28.63
CA GLY A 94 13.07 3.44 27.74
C GLY A 94 11.98 4.44 27.32
N GLU A 95 12.36 5.42 26.51
CA GLU A 95 11.50 6.56 26.13
C GLU A 95 10.22 6.12 25.43
N ASP A 96 10.31 5.13 24.54
CA ASP A 96 9.14 4.59 23.81
C ASP A 96 8.10 3.96 24.75
N ASN A 97 8.50 3.58 25.96
CA ASN A 97 7.63 2.99 26.97
C ASN A 97 7.16 4.04 28.01
N ALA A 98 7.62 5.28 27.95
CA ALA A 98 7.27 6.28 28.96
C ALA A 98 5.75 6.51 29.02
N PRO A 99 5.20 6.88 30.20
CA PRO A 99 3.78 7.22 30.32
C PRO A 99 3.39 8.30 29.30
N GLY A 100 2.45 7.98 28.39
CA GLY A 100 2.00 8.90 27.35
C GLY A 100 2.91 9.01 26.12
N ALA A 101 3.99 8.23 26.04
CA ALA A 101 4.79 8.14 24.81
C ALA A 101 3.91 7.68 23.63
N SER A 102 4.17 8.23 22.45
CA SER A 102 3.41 7.90 21.25
C SER A 102 4.27 7.93 20.00
N VAL A 103 3.91 7.06 19.05
CA VAL A 103 4.52 6.98 17.73
C VAL A 103 3.49 7.47 16.73
N ALA A 104 3.86 8.46 15.91
CA ALA A 104 3.00 8.95 14.85
C ALA A 104 2.98 7.97 13.67
N GLY A 105 1.78 7.69 13.15
CA GLY A 105 1.61 6.90 11.93
C GLY A 105 1.82 7.76 10.69
N THR A 106 2.46 7.18 9.67
CA THR A 106 2.71 7.88 8.40
C THR A 106 1.53 7.81 7.42
N GLY A 107 0.53 6.97 7.69
CA GLY A 107 -0.47 6.57 6.70
C GLY A 107 0.12 5.72 5.57
N PHE A 108 -0.69 5.49 4.53
CA PHE A 108 -0.34 4.62 3.40
C PHE A 108 0.49 5.27 2.30
N GLY A 109 0.58 6.60 2.24
CA GLY A 109 1.29 7.33 1.19
C GLY A 109 2.74 6.85 0.99
N PRO A 110 3.59 6.86 2.04
CA PRO A 110 4.98 6.39 1.90
C PRO A 110 5.10 4.90 1.52
N MET A 111 4.12 4.07 1.88
CA MET A 111 4.07 2.65 1.47
C MET A 111 3.77 2.54 -0.02
N LEU A 112 2.77 3.28 -0.52
CA LEU A 112 2.41 3.34 -1.92
C LEU A 112 3.56 3.88 -2.79
N ASP A 113 4.23 4.94 -2.33
CA ASP A 113 5.36 5.55 -3.06
C ASP A 113 6.54 4.58 -3.17
N ALA A 114 6.86 3.87 -2.08
CA ALA A 114 7.92 2.86 -2.08
C ALA A 114 7.60 1.69 -3.04
N ALA A 115 6.36 1.17 -2.99
CA ALA A 115 5.91 0.11 -3.89
C ALA A 115 5.93 0.57 -5.36
N THR A 116 5.49 1.80 -5.63
CA THR A 116 5.52 2.40 -6.97
C THR A 116 6.95 2.49 -7.48
N LYS A 117 7.88 3.00 -6.66
CA LYS A 117 9.29 3.09 -7.01
C LYS A 117 9.90 1.71 -7.33
N THR A 118 9.67 0.72 -6.48
CA THR A 118 10.14 -0.66 -6.72
C THR A 118 9.60 -1.23 -8.03
N ASN A 119 8.30 -1.01 -8.32
CA ASN A 119 7.68 -1.46 -9.55
C ASN A 119 8.24 -0.76 -10.77
N LEU A 120 8.44 0.56 -10.71
CA LEU A 120 9.03 1.34 -11.80
C LEU A 120 10.44 0.86 -12.15
N GLU A 121 11.30 0.72 -11.15
CA GLU A 121 12.67 0.25 -11.34
C GLU A 121 12.68 -1.17 -11.94
N THR A 122 11.81 -2.05 -11.44
CA THR A 122 11.71 -3.43 -11.92
C THR A 122 11.16 -3.52 -13.33
N LEU A 123 10.06 -2.83 -13.63
CA LEU A 123 9.44 -2.81 -14.96
C LEU A 123 10.36 -2.17 -15.99
N ASN A 124 11.01 -1.04 -15.69
CA ASN A 124 11.99 -0.42 -16.59
C ASN A 124 13.14 -1.37 -16.94
N ARG A 125 13.65 -2.11 -15.96
CA ARG A 125 14.69 -3.12 -16.18
C ARG A 125 14.18 -4.26 -17.06
N LEU A 126 12.95 -4.72 -16.83
CA LEU A 126 12.33 -5.79 -17.60
C LEU A 126 12.05 -5.39 -19.05
N VAL A 127 11.50 -4.21 -19.32
CA VAL A 127 11.20 -3.79 -20.69
C VAL A 127 12.47 -3.48 -21.49
N ASN A 128 13.56 -3.06 -20.84
CA ASN A 128 14.82 -2.75 -21.53
C ASN A 128 15.77 -3.95 -21.66
N SER A 129 15.47 -5.10 -21.03
CA SER A 129 16.27 -6.30 -21.16
C SER A 129 15.97 -7.05 -22.47
N ARG A 130 16.98 -7.70 -23.05
CA ARG A 130 16.84 -8.47 -24.31
C ARG A 130 16.32 -9.90 -24.10
N GLY A 131 16.24 -10.38 -22.86
CA GLY A 131 15.81 -11.74 -22.51
C GLY A 131 14.34 -11.82 -22.11
N ALA A 132 13.79 -13.04 -22.09
CA ALA A 132 12.45 -13.28 -21.54
C ALA A 132 12.46 -13.06 -20.02
N PRO A 133 11.53 -12.26 -19.46
CA PRO A 133 11.37 -12.11 -18.01
C PRO A 133 11.26 -13.46 -17.30
N SER A 134 12.03 -13.65 -16.24
CA SER A 134 11.93 -14.83 -15.39
C SER A 134 10.79 -14.68 -14.37
N VAL A 135 10.27 -15.81 -13.89
CA VAL A 135 9.24 -15.83 -12.83
C VAL A 135 9.73 -15.13 -11.56
N GLU A 136 11.02 -15.28 -11.24
CA GLU A 136 11.64 -14.62 -10.09
C GLU A 136 11.68 -13.10 -10.24
N GLU A 137 11.97 -12.59 -11.44
CA GLU A 137 11.99 -11.15 -11.68
C GLU A 137 10.59 -10.54 -11.64
N LEU A 138 9.60 -11.24 -12.20
CA LEU A 138 8.20 -10.84 -12.13
C LEU A 138 7.69 -10.87 -10.68
N GLY A 139 8.13 -11.85 -9.89
CA GLY A 139 7.81 -11.96 -8.47
C GLY A 139 8.39 -10.85 -7.58
N LYS A 140 9.27 -9.98 -8.10
CA LYS A 140 9.75 -8.79 -7.37
C LYS A 140 8.77 -7.63 -7.41
N LEU A 141 7.80 -7.66 -8.33
CA LEU A 141 6.77 -6.64 -8.45
C LEU A 141 5.83 -6.71 -7.24
N LYS A 142 5.51 -5.52 -6.70
CA LYS A 142 4.48 -5.27 -5.70
C LYS A 142 3.14 -5.19 -6.41
N THR A 143 2.37 -6.28 -6.38
CA THR A 143 1.22 -6.46 -7.28
C THR A 143 -0.10 -6.69 -6.57
N GLY A 144 -0.11 -6.90 -5.25
CA GLY A 144 -1.35 -7.17 -4.53
C GLY A 144 -2.12 -8.40 -5.05
N GLY A 145 -1.39 -9.45 -5.47
CA GLY A 145 -1.97 -10.66 -6.06
C GLY A 145 -2.30 -10.57 -7.55
N LEU A 146 -2.09 -9.41 -8.20
CA LEU A 146 -2.26 -9.27 -9.65
C LEU A 146 -1.10 -9.94 -10.41
N ALA A 147 -1.42 -10.98 -11.18
CA ALA A 147 -0.40 -11.67 -11.96
C ALA A 147 0.08 -10.81 -13.15
N VAL A 148 1.37 -10.45 -13.15
CA VAL A 148 2.04 -9.86 -14.32
C VAL A 148 2.71 -10.98 -15.10
N THR A 149 2.27 -11.19 -16.34
CA THR A 149 2.78 -12.27 -17.19
C THR A 149 3.88 -11.77 -18.11
N ARG A 150 4.65 -12.71 -18.67
CA ARG A 150 5.63 -12.41 -19.73
C ARG A 150 5.03 -11.62 -20.89
N GLY A 151 3.84 -12.03 -21.34
CA GLY A 151 3.15 -11.39 -22.46
C GLY A 151 2.83 -9.91 -22.20
N VAL A 152 2.55 -9.53 -20.96
CA VAL A 152 2.38 -8.11 -20.60
C VAL A 152 3.68 -7.33 -20.79
N ILE A 153 4.83 -7.89 -20.40
CA ILE A 153 6.13 -7.24 -20.60
C ILE A 153 6.49 -7.15 -22.07
N GLU A 154 6.23 -8.19 -22.86
CA GLU A 154 6.47 -8.20 -24.31
C GLU A 154 5.60 -7.16 -25.02
N ALA A 155 4.30 -7.09 -24.68
CA ALA A 155 3.41 -6.05 -25.20
C ALA A 155 3.91 -4.64 -24.87
N LEU A 156 4.43 -4.40 -23.65
CA LEU A 156 5.04 -3.12 -23.30
C LEU A 156 6.31 -2.80 -24.09
N ARG A 157 7.10 -3.80 -24.50
CA ARG A 157 8.33 -3.60 -25.29
C ARG A 157 8.03 -3.13 -26.71
N ASP A 158 6.94 -3.65 -27.27
CA ASP A 158 6.53 -3.41 -28.65
C ASP A 158 5.73 -2.11 -28.81
N ASP A 159 5.25 -1.54 -27.70
CA ASP A 159 4.46 -0.32 -27.69
C ASP A 159 5.32 0.96 -27.85
N THR A 160 4.81 1.92 -28.62
CA THR A 160 5.46 3.22 -28.86
C THR A 160 5.44 4.12 -27.62
N ASP A 161 4.42 4.00 -26.77
CA ASP A 161 4.23 4.76 -25.53
C ASP A 161 4.70 3.99 -24.29
N ARG A 162 5.61 3.02 -24.46
CA ARG A 162 6.07 2.10 -23.38
C ARG A 162 6.37 2.78 -22.06
N ASN A 163 7.02 3.95 -22.08
CA ASN A 163 7.45 4.63 -20.88
C ASN A 163 6.24 5.10 -20.04
N THR A 164 5.22 5.63 -20.72
CA THR A 164 3.97 6.06 -20.07
C THR A 164 3.19 4.87 -19.53
N LEU A 165 3.12 3.78 -20.31
CA LEU A 165 2.42 2.56 -19.89
C LEU A 165 3.12 1.87 -18.71
N VAL A 166 4.46 1.83 -18.68
CA VAL A 166 5.24 1.34 -17.54
C VAL A 166 4.96 2.16 -16.29
N GLN A 167 4.95 3.50 -16.41
CA GLN A 167 4.65 4.39 -15.28
C GLN A 167 3.26 4.12 -14.70
N ARG A 168 2.27 4.00 -15.59
CA ARG A 168 0.89 3.70 -15.21
C ARG A 168 0.76 2.33 -14.55
N LEU A 169 1.29 1.28 -15.18
CA LEU A 169 1.22 -0.08 -14.67
C LEU A 169 1.89 -0.19 -13.30
N ALA A 170 3.05 0.45 -13.11
CA ALA A 170 3.75 0.44 -11.83
C ALA A 170 2.88 1.00 -10.69
N GLY A 171 2.21 2.12 -10.94
CA GLY A 171 1.32 2.76 -9.97
C GLY A 171 0.05 1.95 -9.70
N GLU A 172 -0.56 1.35 -10.73
CA GLU A 172 -1.74 0.49 -10.56
C GLU A 172 -1.42 -0.78 -9.76
N LEU A 173 -0.30 -1.44 -10.05
CA LEU A 173 0.16 -2.61 -9.30
C LEU A 173 0.52 -2.25 -7.85
N ALA A 174 1.20 -1.13 -7.63
CA ALA A 174 1.57 -0.67 -6.28
C ALA A 174 0.34 -0.31 -5.43
N MET A 175 -0.69 0.25 -6.05
CA MET A 175 -1.95 0.56 -5.39
C MET A 175 -2.71 -0.71 -4.98
N ALA A 176 -2.76 -1.71 -5.86
CA ALA A 176 -3.33 -3.02 -5.52
C ALA A 176 -2.58 -3.68 -4.36
N ASP A 177 -1.24 -3.64 -4.37
CA ASP A 177 -0.38 -4.16 -3.30
C ASP A 177 -0.61 -3.46 -1.95
N THR A 178 -0.74 -2.13 -2.00
CA THR A 178 -1.00 -1.32 -0.80
C THR A 178 -2.38 -1.63 -0.22
N ILE A 179 -3.40 -1.79 -1.07
CA ILE A 179 -4.76 -2.15 -0.63
C ILE A 179 -4.79 -3.55 -0.02
N GLU A 180 -4.15 -4.55 -0.65
CA GLU A 180 -4.08 -5.91 -0.10
C GLU A 180 -3.36 -5.91 1.27
N THR A 181 -2.23 -5.19 1.36
CA THR A 181 -1.48 -5.03 2.60
C THR A 181 -2.32 -4.37 3.69
N ALA A 182 -3.06 -3.30 3.37
CA ALA A 182 -3.93 -2.60 4.30
C ALA A 182 -5.08 -3.48 4.80
N LEU A 183 -5.69 -4.29 3.93
CA LEU A 183 -6.71 -5.26 4.31
C LEU A 183 -6.16 -6.34 5.25
N ALA A 184 -4.94 -6.82 5.00
CA ALA A 184 -4.27 -7.76 5.91
C ALA A 184 -3.97 -7.11 7.27
N MET A 185 -3.48 -5.87 7.29
CA MET A 185 -3.27 -5.11 8.53
C MET A 185 -4.55 -4.98 9.36
N ARG A 186 -5.68 -4.70 8.70
CA ARG A 186 -7.01 -4.64 9.34
C ARG A 186 -7.37 -5.96 10.00
N GLN A 187 -7.27 -7.06 9.24
CA GLN A 187 -7.61 -8.39 9.74
C GLN A 187 -6.70 -8.79 10.92
N ILE A 188 -5.41 -8.47 10.83
CA ILE A 188 -4.44 -8.70 11.90
C ILE A 188 -4.87 -7.95 13.17
N LEU A 189 -5.16 -6.65 13.10
CA LEU A 189 -5.54 -5.88 14.28
C LEU A 189 -6.85 -6.36 14.91
N THR A 190 -7.90 -6.55 14.11
CA THR A 190 -9.20 -7.04 14.62
C THR A 190 -9.08 -8.45 15.21
N THR A 191 -8.21 -9.30 14.66
CA THR A 191 -7.93 -10.61 15.27
C THR A 191 -7.18 -10.46 16.60
N GLY A 192 -6.25 -9.51 16.69
CA GLY A 192 -5.51 -9.21 17.92
C GLY A 192 -6.39 -8.65 19.03
N GLU A 193 -7.35 -7.80 18.71
CA GLU A 193 -8.39 -7.31 19.63
C GLU A 193 -9.22 -8.45 20.23
N SER A 194 -9.34 -9.57 19.49
CA SER A 194 -10.04 -10.78 19.93
C SER A 194 -9.22 -11.66 20.88
N GLU A 195 -7.95 -11.32 21.17
CA GLU A 195 -7.17 -12.02 22.18
C GLU A 195 -7.80 -11.79 23.57
N PRO A 196 -8.06 -12.84 24.38
CA PRO A 196 -8.89 -12.69 25.60
C PRO A 196 -8.36 -11.70 26.63
N ASN A 197 -7.04 -11.56 26.78
CA ASN A 197 -6.45 -10.64 27.73
C ASN A 197 -6.43 -9.20 27.19
N ALA A 198 -6.31 -9.02 25.87
CA ALA A 198 -6.49 -7.75 25.19
C ALA A 198 -7.94 -7.25 25.30
N ALA A 199 -8.90 -8.10 24.96
CA ALA A 199 -10.34 -7.81 25.02
C ALA A 199 -10.79 -7.38 26.43
N ALA A 200 -10.10 -7.86 27.47
CA ALA A 200 -10.36 -7.48 28.86
C ALA A 200 -9.85 -6.08 29.22
N GLN A 201 -8.98 -5.44 28.42
CA GLN A 201 -8.50 -4.08 28.69
C GLN A 201 -9.18 -3.02 27.82
N LYS A 202 -10.19 -2.39 28.41
CA LYS A 202 -10.99 -1.33 27.80
C LYS A 202 -10.14 -0.24 27.13
N GLN A 203 -9.16 0.33 27.83
CA GLN A 203 -8.34 1.42 27.31
C GLN A 203 -7.49 1.03 26.08
N ALA A 204 -7.10 -0.25 26.01
CA ALA A 204 -6.33 -0.73 24.87
C ALA A 204 -7.24 -1.04 23.67
N ILE A 205 -8.43 -1.61 23.91
CA ILE A 205 -9.45 -1.84 22.87
C ILE A 205 -9.95 -0.52 22.27
N GLU A 206 -10.20 0.51 23.09
CA GLU A 206 -10.58 1.84 22.58
C GLU A 206 -9.52 2.45 21.65
N GLU A 207 -8.24 2.16 21.88
CA GLU A 207 -7.21 2.54 20.91
C GLU A 207 -7.16 1.64 19.70
N GLY A 208 -7.32 0.32 19.86
CA GLY A 208 -7.48 -0.61 18.75
C GLY A 208 -8.56 -0.11 17.78
N ASP A 209 -9.76 0.15 18.29
CA ASP A 209 -10.89 0.69 17.54
C ASP A 209 -10.55 2.00 16.82
N ARG A 210 -9.86 2.92 17.51
CA ARG A 210 -9.41 4.20 16.91
C ARG A 210 -8.45 3.97 15.75
N ARG A 211 -7.52 3.01 15.89
CA ARG A 211 -6.53 2.67 14.85
C ARG A 211 -7.19 1.93 13.68
N VAL A 212 -8.09 0.97 13.94
CA VAL A 212 -8.90 0.31 12.90
C VAL A 212 -9.74 1.32 12.14
N GLY A 213 -10.42 2.25 12.82
CA GLY A 213 -11.17 3.31 12.14
C GLY A 213 -10.28 4.26 11.32
N SER A 214 -9.03 4.47 11.73
CA SER A 214 -8.06 5.26 10.96
C SER A 214 -7.56 4.49 9.72
N LEU A 215 -7.36 3.18 9.86
CA LEU A 215 -7.04 2.29 8.75
C LEU A 215 -8.18 2.25 7.73
N ASP A 216 -9.43 2.12 8.17
CA ASP A 216 -10.61 2.05 7.30
C ASP A 216 -10.78 3.34 6.48
N ARG A 217 -10.54 4.52 7.09
CA ARG A 217 -10.46 5.79 6.35
C ARG A 217 -9.31 5.80 5.34
N GLY A 218 -8.16 5.23 5.71
CA GLY A 218 -7.02 5.08 4.81
C GLY A 218 -7.33 4.19 3.59
N LEU A 219 -8.04 3.08 3.79
CA LEU A 219 -8.52 2.20 2.72
C LEU A 219 -9.48 2.92 1.77
N GLU A 220 -10.44 3.66 2.31
CA GLU A 220 -11.38 4.44 1.50
C GLU A 220 -10.64 5.52 0.68
N ASN A 221 -9.64 6.18 1.27
CA ASN A 221 -8.80 7.13 0.54
C ASN A 221 -8.02 6.47 -0.61
N LEU A 222 -7.41 5.30 -0.38
CA LEU A 222 -6.69 4.54 -1.42
C LEU A 222 -7.63 4.12 -2.56
N LYS A 223 -8.84 3.66 -2.22
CA LYS A 223 -9.87 3.32 -3.19
C LYS A 223 -10.27 4.53 -4.05
N ASN A 224 -10.56 5.67 -3.40
CA ASN A 224 -10.92 6.90 -4.10
C ASN A 224 -9.78 7.40 -5.00
N GLU A 225 -8.54 7.29 -4.55
CA GLU A 225 -7.36 7.61 -5.36
C GLU A 225 -7.26 6.70 -6.61
N MET A 226 -7.52 5.40 -6.45
CA MET A 226 -7.55 4.43 -7.55
C MET A 226 -8.59 4.79 -8.61
N GLU A 227 -9.82 5.05 -8.17
CA GLU A 227 -10.93 5.41 -9.04
C GLU A 227 -10.66 6.73 -9.78
N LEU A 228 -10.13 7.72 -9.08
CA LEU A 228 -9.75 9.01 -9.66
C LEU A 228 -8.64 8.85 -10.71
N ARG A 229 -7.58 8.09 -10.42
CA ARG A 229 -6.50 7.82 -11.38
C ARG A 229 -7.02 7.15 -12.64
N ARG A 230 -7.93 6.17 -12.51
CA ARG A 230 -8.59 5.51 -13.65
C ARG A 230 -9.41 6.49 -14.49
N ALA A 231 -10.24 7.31 -13.84
CA ALA A 231 -11.09 8.30 -14.51
C ALA A 231 -10.28 9.40 -15.24
N VAL A 232 -9.17 9.87 -14.64
CA VAL A 232 -8.27 10.82 -15.30
C VAL A 232 -7.62 10.19 -16.52
N SER A 233 -7.19 8.93 -16.41
CA SER A 233 -6.52 8.24 -17.51
C SER A 233 -7.45 7.93 -18.70
N SER A 234 -8.72 7.62 -18.48
CA SER A 234 -9.67 7.42 -19.58
C SER A 234 -9.94 8.72 -20.33
N ASN A 235 -10.06 9.83 -19.59
CA ASN A 235 -10.38 11.14 -20.16
C ASN A 235 -9.21 11.80 -20.90
N SER A 236 -7.98 11.61 -20.44
CA SER A 236 -6.79 12.18 -21.10
C SER A 236 -6.54 11.56 -22.48
N LEU A 237 -6.78 10.26 -22.64
CA LEU A 237 -6.69 9.56 -23.91
C LEU A 237 -7.78 10.02 -24.89
N LEU A 238 -9.04 10.09 -24.46
CA LEU A 238 -10.15 10.59 -25.28
C LEU A 238 -9.90 12.01 -25.78
N LYS A 239 -9.46 12.93 -24.90
CA LYS A 239 -9.12 14.31 -25.30
C LYS A 239 -7.90 14.40 -26.21
N THR A 240 -7.02 13.41 -26.21
CA THR A 240 -5.84 13.39 -27.08
C THR A 240 -6.22 12.87 -28.47
N LEU A 241 -7.06 11.84 -28.53
CA LEU A 241 -7.64 11.32 -29.77
C LEU A 241 -8.54 12.35 -30.45
N GLU A 242 -9.43 13.03 -29.71
CA GLU A 242 -10.25 14.12 -30.23
C GLU A 242 -9.40 15.24 -30.82
N ARG A 243 -8.31 15.63 -30.14
CA ARG A 243 -7.34 16.60 -30.68
C ARG A 243 -6.61 16.08 -31.91
N GLN A 244 -6.32 14.78 -32.00
CA GLN A 244 -5.72 14.16 -33.19
C GLN A 244 -6.69 14.19 -34.36
N GLU A 245 -7.96 13.87 -34.13
CA GLU A 245 -9.01 13.88 -35.13
C GLU A 245 -9.25 15.28 -35.67
N ILE A 246 -9.31 16.31 -34.81
CA ILE A 246 -9.38 17.72 -35.20
C ILE A 246 -8.16 18.13 -36.03
N ARG A 247 -6.95 17.68 -35.67
CA ARG A 247 -5.73 17.95 -36.47
C ARG A 247 -5.78 17.27 -37.83
N ASN A 248 -6.24 16.01 -37.90
CA ASN A 248 -6.36 15.26 -39.14
C ASN A 248 -7.43 15.85 -40.06
N SER A 249 -8.58 16.27 -39.52
CA SER A 249 -9.63 16.95 -40.29
C SER A 249 -9.15 18.32 -40.79
N THR A 250 -8.44 19.09 -39.96
CA THR A 250 -7.86 20.38 -40.36
C THR A 250 -6.79 20.21 -41.45
N ASN A 251 -5.92 19.22 -41.32
CA ASN A 251 -4.90 18.93 -42.34
C ASN A 251 -5.51 18.45 -43.66
N GLN A 252 -6.59 17.67 -43.63
CA GLN A 252 -7.32 17.27 -44.84
C GLN A 252 -7.99 18.48 -45.53
N LEU A 253 -8.50 19.45 -44.76
CA LEU A 253 -9.07 20.69 -45.30
C LEU A 253 -8.01 21.58 -45.96
N ILE A 254 -6.82 21.70 -45.36
CA ILE A 254 -5.70 22.47 -45.92
C ILE A 254 -5.17 21.81 -47.21
N GLN A 255 -5.06 20.48 -47.26
CA GLN A 255 -4.65 19.77 -48.48
C GLN A 255 -5.70 19.90 -49.62
N LYS A 256 -6.99 19.91 -49.30
CA LYS A 256 -8.05 20.15 -50.30
C LYS A 256 -8.07 21.60 -50.80
N GLY A 257 -7.74 22.58 -49.96
CA GLY A 257 -7.61 23.99 -50.35
C GLY A 257 -6.45 24.22 -51.33
N ASN A 258 -5.27 23.70 -51.00
CA ASN A 258 -4.08 23.87 -51.86
C ASN A 258 -4.23 23.18 -53.24
N GLY A 259 -4.91 22.03 -53.31
CA GLY A 259 -5.17 21.33 -54.58
C GLY A 259 -6.22 22.00 -55.48
N ALA A 260 -7.04 22.90 -54.94
CA ALA A 260 -7.99 23.71 -55.72
C ALA A 260 -7.31 24.97 -56.29
N ASP A 261 -6.43 25.61 -55.52
CA ASP A 261 -5.68 26.78 -55.95
C ASP A 261 -4.63 26.43 -57.03
N GLU A 262 -3.94 25.29 -56.92
CA GLU A 262 -3.04 24.81 -57.99
C GLU A 262 -3.77 24.52 -59.32
N LYS A 263 -5.03 24.05 -59.25
CA LYS A 263 -5.84 23.80 -60.45
C LYS A 263 -6.38 25.07 -61.08
N MET A 264 -6.68 26.11 -60.30
CA MET A 264 -7.06 27.43 -60.85
C MET A 264 -5.86 28.11 -61.53
N GLY A 265 -4.68 28.09 -60.93
CA GLY A 265 -3.47 28.66 -61.56
C GLY A 265 -3.05 27.95 -62.86
N ALA A 266 -3.30 26.65 -62.97
CA ALA A 266 -3.03 25.87 -64.18
C ALA A 266 -4.08 26.03 -65.30
N LEU A 267 -5.29 26.53 -64.97
CA LEU A 267 -6.32 26.87 -65.95
C LEU A 267 -6.11 28.29 -66.49
N GLU A 268 -5.70 29.25 -65.65
CA GLU A 268 -5.33 30.61 -66.10
C GLU A 268 -4.09 30.60 -67.02
N GLN A 269 -3.16 29.66 -66.86
CA GLN A 269 -2.02 29.49 -67.77
C GLN A 269 -2.35 28.83 -69.11
N LYS A 270 -3.58 28.31 -69.30
CA LYS A 270 -4.01 27.70 -70.57
C LYS A 270 -4.86 28.62 -71.44
N ASP A 271 -5.32 29.74 -70.91
CA ASP A 271 -6.09 30.74 -71.65
C ASP A 271 -5.23 31.89 -72.22
N ASP A 272 -3.93 31.92 -71.90
CA ASP A 272 -2.94 32.77 -72.56
C ASP A 272 -1.95 31.93 -73.38
N LYS A 273 -2.28 31.76 -74.68
CA LYS A 273 -1.40 31.58 -75.86
C LYS A 273 -0.27 30.54 -75.83
#